data_AF-A0A2N3VM86-F1
#
_entry.id   AF-A0A2N3VM86-F1
#
_cell.length_a   1.000
_cell.length_b   1.000
_cell.length_c   1.000
_cell.angle_alpha   90.00
_cell.angle_beta   90.00
_cell.angle_gamma   90.00
#
_symmetry.space_group_name_H-M   'P 1'
#
loop_
_entity.id
_entity.type
_entity.pdbx_description
1 polymer ?
#
loop_
_entity_poly.entity_id
_entity_poly.type
_entity_poly.pdbx_seq_one_letter_code
_entity_poly.pdbx_strand_id
1 'polypeptide(L)'
;MAAGWGFPQPEVLRVLYVTASSRGDLRVDEEIREVKAAVRAAVHRDGLHIEHLPAATLTDLLNGLSRERPHVVSFSGHASRDLLEFDTGSDVHNSGHRIPAGVFAQAVGAVDTPPRLVVLNACKSQAQLDELVRVVPIAVGMTGSIGDPAAIAFAARFYAALADGQSVRGAYQLARVQLAGANCTAAYADLPILAHGPGIDPANTVLVVPPTKPDPAQG
;
A
#
# COMPACT_ATOMS: atom_id res chain seq x y z
N MET A 1 -1.55 30.03 32.88
CA MET A 1 -1.78 28.92 31.94
C MET A 1 -0.97 29.21 30.69
N ALA A 2 0.21 28.60 30.56
CA ALA A 2 1.13 28.88 29.47
C ALA A 2 0.66 28.18 28.19
N ALA A 3 0.52 28.96 27.12
CA ALA A 3 0.27 28.46 25.78
C ALA A 3 1.47 27.59 25.35
N GLY A 4 1.21 26.30 25.12
CA GLY A 4 2.22 25.37 24.63
C GLY A 4 2.61 25.73 23.20
N TRP A 5 3.87 26.06 23.00
CA TRP A 5 4.49 26.07 21.69
C TRP A 5 4.50 24.63 21.18
N GLY A 6 3.50 24.25 20.40
CA GLY A 6 3.47 22.95 19.74
C GLY A 6 4.51 22.96 18.62
N PHE A 7 5.61 22.23 18.81
CA PHE A 7 6.41 21.81 17.66
C PHE A 7 5.47 21.11 16.66
N PRO A 8 5.64 21.31 15.33
CA PRO A 8 4.84 20.58 14.35
C PRO A 8 4.95 19.09 14.64
N GLN A 9 3.81 18.45 14.89
CA GLN A 9 3.76 17.02 15.15
C GLN A 9 4.18 16.27 13.87
N PRO A 10 4.95 15.18 13.97
CA PRO A 10 5.23 14.33 12.81
C PRO A 10 3.92 13.93 12.14
N GLU A 11 3.82 14.15 10.83
CA GLU A 11 2.61 13.79 10.08
C GLU A 11 2.41 12.27 10.10
N VAL A 12 1.20 11.82 10.45
CA VAL A 12 0.85 10.39 10.44
C VAL A 12 0.83 9.88 9.00
N LEU A 13 1.41 8.70 8.76
CA LEU A 13 1.39 8.07 7.45
C LEU A 13 -0.04 7.61 7.10
N ARG A 14 -0.70 8.33 6.19
CA ARG A 14 -2.03 7.97 5.67
C ARG A 14 -1.92 6.95 4.55
N VAL A 15 -2.56 5.80 4.74
CA VAL A 15 -2.67 4.73 3.76
C VAL A 15 -4.14 4.65 3.32
N LEU A 16 -4.40 4.84 2.04
CA LEU A 16 -5.68 4.51 1.43
C LEU A 16 -5.61 3.07 0.93
N TYR A 17 -6.31 2.17 1.63
CA TYR A 17 -6.33 0.74 1.33
C TYR A 17 -7.60 0.40 0.57
N VAL A 18 -7.45 0.14 -0.73
CA VAL A 18 -8.53 -0.10 -1.68
C VAL A 18 -8.66 -1.60 -1.90
N THR A 19 -9.81 -2.16 -1.56
CA THR A 19 -10.09 -3.58 -1.79
C THR A 19 -11.27 -3.74 -2.74
N ALA A 20 -11.10 -4.56 -3.77
CA ALA A 20 -12.16 -4.90 -4.72
C ALA A 20 -12.17 -6.42 -5.02
N SER A 21 -13.29 -7.07 -4.71
CA SER A 21 -13.49 -8.51 -4.90
C SER A 21 -14.90 -8.79 -5.41
N SER A 22 -15.28 -8.19 -6.54
CA SER A 22 -16.64 -8.28 -7.10
C SER A 22 -17.07 -9.69 -7.50
N ARG A 23 -16.11 -10.62 -7.61
CA ARG A 23 -16.33 -12.04 -7.89
C ARG A 23 -16.45 -12.90 -6.62
N GLY A 24 -16.02 -12.39 -5.46
CA GLY A 24 -16.09 -13.09 -4.17
C GLY A 24 -15.07 -14.22 -3.98
N ASP A 25 -14.08 -14.34 -4.86
CA ASP A 25 -13.07 -15.41 -4.89
C ASP A 25 -11.70 -15.00 -4.32
N LEU A 26 -11.55 -13.75 -3.84
CA LEU A 26 -10.36 -13.27 -3.14
C LEU A 26 -10.65 -12.98 -1.67
N ARG A 27 -9.73 -13.37 -0.77
CA ARG A 27 -9.78 -13.12 0.67
C ARG A 27 -9.27 -11.71 1.07
N VAL A 28 -9.71 -10.67 0.37
CA VAL A 28 -9.26 -9.28 0.61
C VAL A 28 -9.64 -8.73 1.99
N ASP A 29 -10.76 -9.17 2.55
CA ASP A 29 -11.18 -8.79 3.91
C ASP A 29 -10.28 -9.39 4.99
N GLU A 30 -9.75 -10.58 4.73
CA GLU A 30 -8.77 -11.20 5.60
C GLU A 30 -7.42 -10.51 5.49
N GLU A 31 -7.01 -10.15 4.28
CA GLU A 31 -5.79 -9.38 4.04
C GLU A 31 -5.79 -8.10 4.87
N ILE A 32 -6.82 -7.26 4.75
CA ILE A 32 -6.88 -6.00 5.49
C ILE A 32 -6.98 -6.23 7.01
N ARG A 33 -7.65 -7.30 7.45
CA ARG A 33 -7.72 -7.67 8.87
C ARG A 33 -6.35 -7.99 9.43
N GLU A 34 -5.55 -8.79 8.71
CA GLU A 34 -4.18 -9.15 9.10
C GLU A 34 -3.23 -7.95 9.02
N VAL A 35 -3.35 -7.11 7.98
CA VAL A 35 -2.58 -5.86 7.87
C VAL A 35 -2.85 -4.94 9.06
N LYS A 36 -4.12 -4.69 9.39
CA LYS A 36 -4.50 -3.86 10.55
C LYS A 36 -3.98 -4.47 11.87
N ALA A 37 -4.00 -5.79 12.01
CA ALA A 37 -3.45 -6.46 13.19
C ALA A 37 -1.93 -6.30 13.30
N ALA A 38 -1.21 -6.47 12.19
CA ALA A 38 0.24 -6.34 12.14
C ALA A 38 0.70 -4.90 12.43
N VAL A 39 0.01 -3.89 11.90
CA VAL A 39 0.28 -2.47 12.21
C VAL A 39 0.03 -2.17 13.68
N ARG A 40 -1.06 -2.68 14.29
CA ARG A 40 -1.31 -2.47 15.73
C ARG A 40 -0.22 -3.08 16.62
N ALA A 41 0.43 -4.14 16.17
CA ALA A 41 1.53 -4.79 16.88
C ALA A 41 2.90 -4.11 16.67
N ALA A 42 3.01 -3.19 15.71
CA ALA A 42 4.26 -2.54 15.35
C ALA A 42 4.71 -1.48 16.38
N VAL A 43 5.99 -1.13 16.33
CA VAL A 43 6.62 -0.21 17.28
C VAL A 43 6.00 1.19 17.21
N HIS A 44 5.80 1.73 16.00
CA HIS A 44 5.19 3.05 15.78
C HIS A 44 3.77 2.94 15.25
N ARG A 45 2.92 2.12 15.90
CA ARG A 45 1.52 1.90 15.50
C ARG A 45 0.69 3.17 15.31
N ASP A 46 1.01 4.24 16.04
CA ASP A 46 0.29 5.52 15.99
C ASP A 46 0.81 6.44 14.86
N GLY A 47 1.91 6.04 14.20
CA GLY A 47 2.51 6.75 13.07
C GLY A 47 1.96 6.33 11.70
N LEU A 48 1.01 5.37 11.65
CA LEU A 48 0.40 4.88 10.42
C LEU A 48 -1.12 4.71 10.61
N HIS A 49 -1.91 5.40 9.77
CA HIS A 49 -3.36 5.28 9.73
C HIS A 49 -3.81 4.63 8.41
N ILE A 50 -4.70 3.63 8.50
CA ILE A 50 -5.27 2.95 7.33
C ILE A 50 -6.73 3.34 7.18
N GLU A 51 -7.03 4.09 6.13
CA GLU A 51 -8.39 4.29 5.63
C GLU A 51 -8.72 3.17 4.64
N HIS A 52 -9.73 2.36 4.94
CA HIS A 52 -10.08 1.17 4.14
C HIS A 52 -11.33 1.42 3.32
N LEU A 53 -11.22 1.27 2.00
CA LEU A 53 -12.33 1.29 1.05
C LEU A 53 -12.70 -0.15 0.65
N PRO A 54 -13.71 -0.77 1.29
CA PRO A 54 -14.24 -2.07 0.90
C PRO A 54 -15.09 -1.95 -0.37
N ALA A 55 -15.16 -3.03 -1.15
CA ALA A 55 -15.94 -3.10 -2.39
C ALA A 55 -15.80 -1.84 -3.26
N ALA A 56 -14.57 -1.36 -3.42
CA ALA A 56 -14.33 -0.02 -3.93
C ALA A 56 -14.67 0.10 -5.42
N THR A 57 -15.48 1.10 -5.77
CA THR A 57 -15.69 1.54 -7.16
C THR A 57 -14.59 2.53 -7.59
N LEU A 58 -14.52 2.87 -8.89
CA LEU A 58 -13.64 3.94 -9.37
C LEU A 58 -13.93 5.27 -8.66
N THR A 59 -15.21 5.58 -8.45
CA THR A 59 -15.64 6.82 -7.78
C THR A 59 -15.12 6.88 -6.34
N ASP A 60 -15.15 5.75 -5.62
CA ASP A 60 -14.63 5.68 -4.25
C ASP A 60 -13.12 5.93 -4.21
N LEU A 61 -12.37 5.36 -5.16
CA LEU A 61 -10.95 5.67 -5.32
C LEU A 61 -10.71 7.17 -5.54
N LEU A 62 -11.41 7.78 -6.50
CA LEU A 62 -11.23 9.21 -6.81
C LEU A 62 -11.58 10.11 -5.61
N ASN A 63 -12.66 9.79 -4.91
CA ASN A 63 -13.07 10.50 -3.71
C ASN A 63 -12.03 10.33 -2.58
N GLY A 64 -11.55 9.10 -2.36
CA GLY A 64 -10.55 8.80 -1.35
C GLY A 64 -9.21 9.50 -1.62
N LEU A 65 -8.75 9.50 -2.87
CA LEU A 65 -7.54 10.22 -3.28
C LEU A 65 -7.63 11.72 -2.96
N SER A 66 -8.76 12.36 -3.31
CA SER A 66 -8.96 13.79 -3.09
C SER A 66 -9.17 14.17 -1.62
N ARG A 67 -9.96 13.39 -0.88
CA ARG A 67 -10.35 13.69 0.51
C ARG A 67 -9.25 13.36 1.50
N GLU A 68 -8.68 12.17 1.40
CA GLU A 68 -7.75 11.64 2.39
C GLU A 68 -6.32 12.12 2.15
N ARG A 69 -6.00 12.53 0.91
CA ARG A 69 -4.65 12.91 0.46
C ARG A 69 -3.61 11.88 0.92
N PRO A 70 -3.77 10.61 0.52
CA PRO A 70 -2.97 9.53 1.07
C PRO A 70 -1.50 9.66 0.69
N HIS A 71 -0.62 9.24 1.58
CA HIS A 71 0.80 9.07 1.29
C HIS A 71 1.08 7.74 0.60
N VAL A 72 0.25 6.74 0.88
CA VAL A 72 0.32 5.40 0.29
C VAL A 72 -1.04 5.01 -0.26
N VAL A 73 -1.10 4.50 -1.49
CA VAL A 73 -2.29 3.84 -2.03
C VAL A 73 -1.98 2.34 -2.15
N SER A 74 -2.76 1.53 -1.45
CA SER A 74 -2.72 0.07 -1.57
C SER A 74 -3.92 -0.39 -2.36
N PHE A 75 -3.70 -1.21 -3.39
CA PHE A 75 -4.79 -1.88 -4.11
C PHE A 75 -4.65 -3.39 -3.95
N SER A 76 -5.75 -4.03 -3.54
CA SER A 76 -5.89 -5.47 -3.43
C SER A 76 -7.18 -5.90 -4.13
N GLY A 77 -7.04 -6.78 -5.12
CA GLY A 77 -8.15 -7.19 -5.95
C GLY A 77 -7.68 -7.92 -7.20
N HIS A 78 -8.61 -8.21 -8.11
CA HIS A 78 -8.24 -8.81 -9.37
C HIS A 78 -7.48 -7.82 -10.24
N ALA A 79 -6.39 -8.31 -10.81
CA ALA A 79 -5.65 -7.62 -11.84
C ALA A 79 -5.24 -8.59 -12.95
N SER A 80 -5.13 -8.04 -14.14
CA SER A 80 -4.41 -8.66 -15.24
C SER A 80 -3.30 -7.72 -15.68
N ARG A 81 -2.60 -8.06 -16.76
CA ARG A 81 -1.48 -7.27 -17.28
C ARG A 81 -1.82 -5.78 -17.39
N ASP A 82 -2.97 -5.46 -17.97
CA ASP A 82 -3.33 -4.08 -18.32
C ASP A 82 -4.61 -3.57 -17.64
N LEU A 83 -5.21 -4.36 -16.75
CA LEU A 83 -6.51 -4.06 -16.15
C LEU A 83 -6.51 -4.29 -14.64
N LEU A 84 -7.15 -3.40 -13.91
CA LEU A 84 -7.56 -3.56 -12.52
C LEU A 84 -9.08 -3.74 -12.47
N GLU A 85 -9.58 -4.66 -11.66
CA GLU A 85 -11.02 -4.86 -11.48
C GLU A 85 -11.50 -4.14 -10.22
N PHE A 86 -12.39 -3.17 -10.40
CA PHE A 86 -13.07 -2.45 -9.35
C PHE A 86 -14.49 -2.97 -9.16
N ASP A 87 -15.13 -2.59 -8.06
CA ASP A 87 -16.55 -2.87 -7.90
C ASP A 87 -17.42 -2.01 -8.81
N THR A 88 -18.63 -2.51 -9.04
CA THR A 88 -19.70 -1.86 -9.82
C THR A 88 -20.72 -1.14 -8.94
N GLY A 89 -20.66 -1.32 -7.62
CA GLY A 89 -21.68 -0.87 -6.67
C GLY A 89 -22.94 -1.75 -6.70
N SER A 90 -22.83 -2.97 -7.23
CA SER A 90 -23.94 -3.92 -7.32
C SER A 90 -23.83 -4.96 -6.22
N ASP A 91 -24.97 -5.29 -5.60
CA ASP A 91 -25.05 -6.35 -4.57
C ASP A 91 -24.93 -7.78 -5.15
N VAL A 92 -24.71 -7.92 -6.46
CA VAL A 92 -24.61 -9.21 -7.16
C VAL A 92 -23.17 -9.43 -7.62
N HIS A 93 -22.62 -10.61 -7.31
CA HIS A 93 -21.31 -11.03 -7.81
C HIS A 93 -21.25 -10.92 -9.34
N ASN A 94 -20.26 -10.19 -9.83
CA ASN A 94 -20.08 -9.92 -11.24
C ASN A 94 -18.60 -9.81 -11.61
N SER A 95 -18.32 -9.59 -12.89
CA SER A 95 -16.96 -9.50 -13.42
C SER A 95 -16.19 -8.23 -13.01
N GLY A 96 -16.77 -7.40 -12.13
CA GLY A 96 -16.26 -6.09 -11.77
C GLY A 96 -16.32 -5.08 -12.92
N HIS A 97 -15.97 -3.84 -12.61
CA HIS A 97 -15.65 -2.81 -13.59
C HIS A 97 -14.16 -2.85 -13.89
N ARG A 98 -13.79 -3.22 -15.12
CA ARG A 98 -12.39 -3.33 -15.55
C ARG A 98 -11.86 -1.98 -16.00
N ILE A 99 -10.81 -1.52 -15.33
CA ILE A 99 -10.18 -0.22 -15.57
C ILE A 99 -8.79 -0.43 -16.13
N PRO A 100 -8.42 0.23 -17.24
CA PRO A 100 -7.04 0.22 -17.73
C PRO A 100 -6.06 0.69 -16.68
N ALA A 101 -4.91 0.03 -16.58
CA ALA A 101 -3.82 0.40 -15.67
C ALA A 101 -3.42 1.87 -15.80
N GLY A 102 -3.35 2.39 -17.04
CA GLY A 102 -3.04 3.79 -17.30
C GLY A 102 -4.10 4.76 -16.77
N VAL A 103 -5.37 4.36 -16.69
CA VAL A 103 -6.42 5.17 -16.06
C VAL A 103 -6.24 5.20 -14.54
N PHE A 104 -5.82 4.09 -13.92
CA PHE A 104 -5.48 4.08 -12.50
C PHE A 104 -4.26 4.98 -12.20
N ALA A 105 -3.20 4.89 -13.00
CA ALA A 105 -2.04 5.78 -12.86
C ALA A 105 -2.43 7.26 -13.05
N GLN A 106 -3.28 7.57 -14.03
CA GLN A 106 -3.82 8.92 -14.23
C GLN A 106 -4.62 9.40 -13.03
N ALA A 107 -5.50 8.56 -12.47
CA ALA A 107 -6.28 8.90 -11.27
C ALA A 107 -5.37 9.25 -10.09
N VAL A 108 -4.34 8.42 -9.84
CA VAL A 108 -3.36 8.61 -8.78
C VAL A 108 -2.54 9.90 -8.99
N GLY A 109 -2.18 10.21 -10.24
CA GLY A 109 -1.42 11.42 -10.59
C GLY A 109 -2.25 12.70 -10.76
N ALA A 110 -3.58 12.61 -10.79
CA ALA A 110 -4.47 13.75 -11.04
C ALA A 110 -4.70 14.64 -9.82
N VAL A 111 -4.36 14.17 -8.61
CA VAL A 111 -4.49 14.97 -7.39
C VAL A 111 -3.31 15.92 -7.20
N ASP A 112 -3.55 17.08 -6.59
CA ASP A 112 -2.51 18.10 -6.34
C ASP A 112 -1.32 17.58 -5.50
N THR A 113 -1.57 16.58 -4.65
CA THR A 113 -0.58 15.92 -3.80
C THR A 113 -0.63 14.41 -4.04
N PRO A 114 0.05 13.89 -5.08
CA PRO A 114 0.06 12.46 -5.38
C PRO A 114 0.75 11.66 -4.26
N PRO A 115 0.39 10.39 -4.07
CA PRO A 115 1.00 9.55 -3.05
C PRO A 115 2.47 9.31 -3.35
N ARG A 116 3.23 9.02 -2.29
CA ARG A 116 4.66 8.71 -2.38
C ARG A 116 4.94 7.25 -2.74
N LEU A 117 3.98 6.38 -2.46
CA LEU A 117 4.07 4.95 -2.66
C LEU A 117 2.73 4.40 -3.16
N VAL A 118 2.79 3.56 -4.19
CA VAL A 118 1.65 2.73 -4.62
C VAL A 118 2.02 1.27 -4.42
N VAL A 119 1.10 0.47 -3.88
CA VAL A 119 1.27 -0.98 -3.70
C VAL A 119 0.14 -1.69 -4.43
N LEU A 120 0.47 -2.38 -5.52
CA LEU A 120 -0.44 -3.23 -6.28
C LEU A 120 -0.27 -4.68 -5.87
N ASN A 121 -0.94 -5.09 -4.79
CA ASN A 121 -0.96 -6.46 -4.32
C ASN A 121 -1.98 -7.29 -5.12
N ALA A 122 -1.77 -7.35 -6.44
CA ALA A 122 -2.69 -7.95 -7.39
C ALA A 122 -1.92 -8.66 -8.51
N CYS A 123 -2.50 -9.72 -9.08
CA CYS A 123 -1.82 -10.57 -10.04
C CYS A 123 -1.34 -9.82 -11.29
N LYS A 124 -0.11 -10.10 -11.74
CA LYS A 124 0.46 -9.57 -13.01
C LYS A 124 0.44 -8.04 -13.15
N SER A 125 0.50 -7.32 -12.02
CA SER A 125 0.51 -5.85 -11.98
C SER A 125 1.84 -5.20 -12.39
N GLN A 126 2.89 -5.99 -12.69
CA GLN A 126 4.19 -5.47 -13.12
C GLN A 126 4.10 -4.51 -14.32
N ALA A 127 3.27 -4.81 -15.32
CA ALA A 127 3.17 -3.97 -16.52
C ALA A 127 2.67 -2.55 -16.22
N GLN A 128 2.09 -2.32 -15.04
CA GLN A 128 1.58 -1.03 -14.59
C GLN A 128 2.67 -0.19 -13.89
N LEU A 129 3.77 -0.80 -13.48
CA LEU A 129 4.81 -0.13 -12.69
C LEU A 129 5.49 1.00 -13.47
N ASP A 130 5.75 0.81 -14.77
CA ASP A 130 6.42 1.81 -15.61
C ASP A 130 5.59 3.08 -15.81
N GLU A 131 4.25 2.97 -15.78
CA GLU A 131 3.36 4.12 -15.85
C GLU A 131 3.21 4.76 -14.46
N LEU A 132 3.12 3.94 -13.41
CA LEU A 132 3.03 4.44 -12.03
C LEU A 132 4.26 5.24 -11.62
N VAL A 133 5.47 4.76 -11.90
CA VAL A 133 6.69 5.48 -11.48
C VAL A 133 6.94 6.79 -12.24
N ARG A 134 6.11 7.11 -13.24
CA ARG A 134 6.08 8.44 -13.87
C ARG A 134 5.25 9.45 -13.08
N VAL A 135 4.31 8.99 -12.27
CA VAL A 135 3.38 9.83 -11.49
C VAL A 135 3.61 9.72 -9.98
N VAL A 136 4.20 8.62 -9.50
CA VAL A 136 4.55 8.42 -8.09
C VAL A 136 6.04 8.06 -7.93
N PRO A 137 6.69 8.43 -6.81
CA PRO A 137 8.10 8.14 -6.60
C PRO A 137 8.46 6.65 -6.57
N ILE A 138 7.59 5.82 -5.97
CA ILE A 138 7.85 4.39 -5.74
C ILE A 138 6.56 3.60 -5.97
N ALA A 139 6.68 2.45 -6.62
CA ALA A 139 5.58 1.51 -6.80
C ALA A 139 6.03 0.07 -6.49
N VAL A 140 5.15 -0.70 -5.86
CA VAL A 140 5.30 -2.15 -5.66
C VAL A 140 4.23 -2.86 -6.49
N GLY A 141 4.60 -3.93 -7.18
CA GLY A 141 3.67 -4.75 -7.95
C GLY A 141 4.10 -6.21 -7.97
N MET A 142 3.37 -7.06 -8.72
CA MET A 142 3.62 -8.49 -8.82
C MET A 142 3.86 -8.90 -10.28
N THR A 143 4.91 -9.68 -10.55
CA THR A 143 5.24 -10.21 -11.89
C THR A 143 4.23 -11.27 -12.37
N GLY A 144 3.62 -11.98 -11.43
CA GLY A 144 2.80 -13.16 -11.69
C GLY A 144 1.60 -13.25 -10.78
N SER A 145 0.98 -14.43 -10.78
CA SER A 145 -0.11 -14.74 -9.88
C SER A 145 0.43 -15.12 -8.50
N ILE A 146 -0.07 -14.44 -7.47
CA ILE A 146 0.22 -14.73 -6.07
C ILE A 146 -1.05 -15.30 -5.43
N GLY A 147 -0.93 -16.37 -4.65
CA GLY A 147 -2.07 -16.93 -3.93
C GLY A 147 -2.41 -16.11 -2.68
N ASP A 148 -3.69 -16.12 -2.27
CA ASP A 148 -4.17 -15.33 -1.12
C ASP A 148 -3.30 -15.43 0.14
N PRO A 149 -2.87 -16.63 0.62
CA PRO A 149 -2.04 -16.70 1.83
C PRO A 149 -0.71 -15.96 1.69
N ALA A 150 -0.12 -15.96 0.50
CA ALA A 150 1.12 -15.26 0.21
C ALA A 150 0.89 -13.75 0.10
N ALA A 151 -0.18 -13.32 -0.58
CA ALA A 151 -0.56 -11.91 -0.68
C ALA A 151 -0.81 -11.29 0.71
N ILE A 152 -1.55 -12.01 1.56
CA ILE A 152 -1.83 -11.63 2.95
C ILE A 152 -0.52 -11.52 3.75
N ALA A 153 0.34 -12.54 3.69
CA ALA A 153 1.60 -12.56 4.42
C ALA A 153 2.55 -11.43 3.97
N PHE A 154 2.61 -11.16 2.67
CA PHE A 154 3.38 -10.05 2.11
C PHE A 154 2.87 -8.71 2.64
N ALA A 155 1.58 -8.41 2.48
CA ALA A 155 0.99 -7.14 2.89
C ALA A 155 1.14 -6.91 4.40
N ALA A 156 0.82 -7.92 5.22
CA ALA A 156 0.91 -7.81 6.67
C ALA A 156 2.35 -7.50 7.12
N ARG A 157 3.36 -8.20 6.57
CA ARG A 157 4.75 -7.95 6.91
C ARG A 157 5.25 -6.60 6.40
N PHE A 158 4.86 -6.23 5.18
CA PHE A 158 5.26 -4.96 4.55
C PHE A 158 4.79 -3.76 5.37
N TYR A 159 3.50 -3.71 5.72
CA TYR A 159 2.94 -2.59 6.49
C TYR A 159 3.41 -2.58 7.94
N ALA A 160 3.63 -3.73 8.57
CA ALA A 160 4.27 -3.79 9.89
C ALA A 160 5.69 -3.20 9.85
N ALA A 161 6.49 -3.55 8.84
CA ALA A 161 7.84 -3.03 8.70
C ALA A 161 7.86 -1.51 8.42
N LEU A 162 6.92 -0.99 7.64
CA LEU A 162 6.75 0.47 7.47
C LEU A 162 6.39 1.13 8.81
N ALA A 163 5.46 0.56 9.57
CA ALA A 163 5.09 1.03 10.90
C ALA A 163 6.23 0.86 11.94
N ASP A 164 7.19 -0.03 11.71
CA ASP A 164 8.44 -0.15 12.49
C ASP A 164 9.52 0.86 12.06
N GLY A 165 9.20 1.79 11.16
CA GLY A 165 10.12 2.84 10.71
C GLY A 165 11.17 2.37 9.71
N GLN A 166 10.99 1.21 9.08
CA GLN A 166 11.88 0.76 8.01
C GLN A 166 11.71 1.65 6.76
N SER A 167 12.77 1.73 5.96
CA SER A 167 12.65 2.30 4.62
C SER A 167 11.79 1.41 3.73
N VAL A 168 11.27 1.96 2.64
CA VAL A 168 10.44 1.20 1.68
C VAL A 168 11.20 -0.02 1.16
N ARG A 169 12.51 0.10 0.88
CA ARG A 169 13.34 -1.06 0.49
C ARG A 169 13.45 -2.08 1.63
N GLY A 170 13.66 -1.63 2.87
CA GLY A 170 13.73 -2.53 4.03
C GLY A 170 12.43 -3.30 4.25
N ALA A 171 11.29 -2.60 4.23
CA ALA A 171 9.97 -3.19 4.35
C ALA A 171 9.68 -4.21 3.24
N TYR A 172 10.02 -3.86 1.99
CA TYR A 172 9.90 -4.76 0.84
C TYR A 172 10.75 -6.03 1.00
N GLN A 173 12.01 -5.92 1.41
CA GLN A 173 12.87 -7.09 1.60
C GLN A 173 12.40 -7.98 2.75
N LEU A 174 11.95 -7.40 3.87
CA LEU A 174 11.36 -8.17 4.98
C LEU A 174 10.11 -8.94 4.54
N ALA A 175 9.26 -8.33 3.72
CA ALA A 175 8.09 -9.00 3.16
C ALA A 175 8.47 -10.14 2.20
N ARG A 176 9.53 -9.99 1.38
CA ARG A 176 10.07 -11.09 0.57
C ARG A 176 10.63 -12.24 1.40
N VAL A 177 11.34 -11.93 2.49
CA VAL A 177 11.81 -12.96 3.43
C VAL A 177 10.64 -13.70 4.07
N GLN A 178 9.56 -12.99 4.42
CA GLN A 178 8.32 -13.62 4.91
C GLN A 178 7.73 -14.58 3.87
N LEU A 179 7.73 -14.23 2.59
CA LEU A 179 7.29 -15.12 1.51
C LEU A 179 8.20 -16.35 1.33
N ALA A 180 9.50 -16.21 1.55
CA ALA A 180 10.45 -17.32 1.45
C ALA A 180 10.41 -18.27 2.67
N GLY A 181 10.07 -17.74 3.85
CA GLY A 181 10.12 -18.48 5.12
C GLY A 181 8.77 -18.96 5.65
N ALA A 182 7.65 -18.33 5.28
CA ALA A 182 6.32 -18.87 5.56
C ALA A 182 6.11 -20.18 4.78
N ASN A 183 5.06 -20.94 5.08
CA ASN A 183 4.59 -22.09 4.27
C ASN A 183 4.15 -21.72 2.82
N CYS A 184 4.65 -20.60 2.31
CA CYS A 184 4.61 -20.15 0.94
C CYS A 184 5.75 -20.82 0.16
N THR A 185 5.54 -21.06 -1.13
CA THR A 185 6.61 -21.55 -2.00
C THR A 185 7.66 -20.46 -2.17
N ALA A 186 8.95 -20.84 -2.11
CA ALA A 186 10.06 -19.91 -2.34
C ALA A 186 9.91 -19.12 -3.67
N ALA A 187 9.23 -19.70 -4.66
CA ALA A 187 8.87 -19.04 -5.91
C ALA A 187 8.04 -17.75 -5.74
N TYR A 188 7.29 -17.60 -4.65
CA TYR A 188 6.53 -16.37 -4.38
C TYR A 188 7.42 -15.21 -3.96
N ALA A 189 8.61 -15.45 -3.39
CA ALA A 189 9.51 -14.39 -2.94
C ALA A 189 10.07 -13.55 -4.11
N ASP A 190 10.02 -14.06 -5.33
CA ASP A 190 10.47 -13.38 -6.55
C ASP A 190 9.33 -12.72 -7.34
N LEU A 191 8.07 -12.85 -6.87
CA LEU A 191 6.93 -12.19 -7.52
C LEU A 191 6.89 -10.68 -7.26
N PRO A 192 7.08 -10.17 -6.02
CA PRO A 192 7.03 -8.75 -5.77
C PRO A 192 8.16 -8.02 -6.48
N ILE A 193 7.86 -6.94 -7.19
CA ILE A 193 8.82 -5.99 -7.75
C ILE A 193 8.67 -4.66 -7.05
N LEU A 194 9.81 -4.04 -6.73
CA LEU A 194 9.90 -2.66 -6.28
C LEU A 194 10.46 -1.80 -7.42
N ALA A 195 9.64 -0.91 -7.97
CA ALA A 195 10.01 0.06 -8.99
C ALA A 195 10.06 1.47 -8.39
N HIS A 196 10.90 2.34 -8.96
CA HIS A 196 11.01 3.73 -8.52
C HIS A 196 11.37 4.66 -9.68
N GLY A 197 11.02 5.93 -9.52
CA GLY A 197 11.36 6.99 -10.46
C GLY A 197 12.87 7.32 -10.48
N PRO A 198 13.31 8.10 -11.47
CA PRO A 198 14.70 8.54 -11.57
C PRO A 198 15.10 9.40 -10.36
N GLY A 199 16.28 9.12 -9.79
CA GLY A 199 16.81 9.87 -8.63
C GLY A 199 16.14 9.52 -7.28
N ILE A 200 15.18 8.61 -7.25
CA ILE A 200 14.56 8.11 -6.03
C ILE A 200 15.33 6.90 -5.53
N ASP A 201 15.74 6.92 -4.25
CA ASP A 201 16.30 5.75 -3.57
C ASP A 201 15.32 5.21 -2.53
N PRO A 202 14.67 4.06 -2.78
CA PRO A 202 13.79 3.41 -1.81
C PRO A 202 14.48 3.01 -0.49
N ALA A 203 15.83 2.95 -0.46
CA ALA A 203 16.60 2.72 0.76
C ALA A 203 16.55 3.87 1.75
N ASN A 204 16.50 5.10 1.23
CA ASN A 204 16.52 6.33 2.01
C ASN A 204 15.12 6.90 2.18
N THR A 205 14.11 6.19 1.66
CA THR A 205 12.70 6.58 1.74
C THR A 205 12.07 5.93 2.97
N VAL A 206 12.12 6.64 4.11
CA VAL A 206 11.39 6.29 5.33
C VAL A 206 10.06 7.05 5.35
N LEU A 207 8.97 6.34 5.64
CA LEU A 207 7.60 6.88 5.61
C LEU A 207 7.01 7.12 7.00
N VAL A 208 7.47 6.37 8.00
CA VAL A 208 7.13 6.59 9.42
C VAL A 208 8.41 6.93 10.16
N VAL A 209 8.49 8.16 10.67
CA VAL A 209 9.67 8.62 11.43
C VAL A 209 9.40 8.40 12.91
N PRO A 210 10.29 7.71 13.65
CA PRO A 210 10.18 7.59 15.10
C PRO A 210 10.15 8.99 15.75
N PRO A 211 9.35 9.21 16.82
CA PRO A 211 9.46 10.44 17.58
C PRO A 211 10.91 10.58 18.10
N THR A 212 11.57 11.69 17.79
CA THR A 212 12.91 11.98 18.32
C THR A 212 12.83 12.00 19.83
N LYS A 213 13.60 11.12 20.49
CA LYS A 213 13.74 11.16 21.96
C LYS A 213 14.27 12.56 22.33
N PRO A 214 13.65 13.27 23.29
CA PRO A 214 14.17 14.56 23.72
C PRO A 214 15.60 14.38 24.23
N ASP A 215 16.46 15.34 23.88
CA ASP A 215 17.87 15.36 24.26
C ASP A 215 17.98 15.29 25.80
N PRO A 216 18.68 14.29 26.37
CA PRO A 216 18.88 14.20 27.82
C PRO A 216 19.64 15.39 28.41
N ALA A 217 20.23 16.28 27.60
CA ALA A 217 20.97 17.44 28.05
C ALA A 217 20.11 18.68 28.41
N GLN A 218 18.77 18.59 28.40
CA GLN A 218 17.88 19.71 28.77
C GLN A 218 17.07 19.47 30.06
N GLY A 219 17.55 18.59 30.95
CA GLY A 219 16.97 18.32 32.27
C GLY A 219 17.83 18.81 33.43
#